data_AF-A0A6B2GAP0-F1
#
_entry.id   AF-A0A6B2GAP0-F1
#
_cell.length_a   1.000
_cell.length_b   1.000
_cell.length_c   1.000
_cell.angle_alpha   90.00
_cell.angle_beta   90.00
_cell.angle_gamma   90.00
#
_symmetry.space_group_name_H-M   'P 1'
#
loop_
_entity.id
_entity.type
_entity.pdbx_description
1 polymer ?
#
loop_
_entity_poly.entity_id
_entity_poly.type
_entity_poly.pdbx_seq_one_letter_code
_entity_poly.pdbx_strand_id
1 'polypeptide(L)'
;KTKKCRQIFSDSSFSEKFSESMQSNQHSKDFSILEIPPHIIAIHLTVIDIQLFKKITPEELMACQWTKPNKLNLAPNISKMTHQFNNICYFIIDEILNRKTAKARSLV
;
A
#
# COMPACT_ATOMS: atom_id res chain seq x y z
N LYS A 1 -23.63 -4.15 4.69
CA LYS A 1 -22.30 -3.95 5.31
C LYS A 1 -21.12 -4.39 4.41
N THR A 2 -21.36 -4.90 3.20
CA THR A 2 -20.33 -5.37 2.24
C THR A 2 -19.91 -4.33 1.17
N LYS A 3 -20.53 -3.14 1.14
CA LYS A 3 -20.28 -2.13 0.09
C LYS A 3 -19.01 -1.28 0.29
N LYS A 4 -18.41 -1.29 1.48
CA LYS A 4 -17.29 -0.38 1.82
C LYS A 4 -15.93 -0.85 1.30
N CYS A 5 -15.67 -2.16 1.23
CA CYS A 5 -14.40 -2.67 0.69
C CYS A 5 -14.29 -2.53 -0.83
N ARG A 6 -15.42 -2.55 -1.57
CA ARG A 6 -15.42 -2.38 -3.03
C ARG A 6 -15.05 -0.95 -3.46
N GLN A 7 -15.27 0.05 -2.60
CA GLN A 7 -14.95 1.45 -2.88
C GLN A 7 -13.47 1.80 -2.74
N ILE A 8 -12.66 0.98 -2.05
CA ILE A 8 -11.22 1.26 -1.90
C ILE A 8 -10.50 1.14 -3.24
N PHE A 9 -10.95 0.22 -4.11
CA PHE A 9 -10.34 -0.07 -5.40
C PHE A 9 -11.04 0.58 -6.61
N SER A 10 -12.14 1.31 -6.41
CA SER A 10 -12.93 1.91 -7.50
C SER A 10 -12.84 3.42 -7.58
N ASP A 11 -12.00 4.05 -6.76
CA ASP A 11 -11.87 5.51 -6.73
C ASP A 11 -10.84 5.94 -7.80
N SER A 12 -11.32 6.46 -8.93
CA SER A 12 -10.48 6.96 -10.03
C SER A 12 -9.51 8.05 -9.57
N SER A 13 -9.88 8.79 -8.51
CA SER A 13 -9.03 9.81 -7.89
C SER A 13 -7.79 9.25 -7.18
N PHE A 14 -7.81 7.96 -6.79
CA PHE A 14 -6.67 7.27 -6.19
C PHE A 14 -5.64 6.86 -7.26
N SER A 15 -6.11 6.39 -8.41
CA SER A 15 -5.28 6.04 -9.58
C SER A 15 -4.53 7.24 -10.16
N GLU A 16 -5.16 8.43 -10.18
CA GLU A 16 -4.54 9.67 -10.64
C GLU A 16 -3.44 10.15 -9.68
N LYS A 17 -3.72 10.23 -8.37
CA LYS A 17 -2.72 10.62 -7.35
C LYS A 17 -1.52 9.68 -7.29
N PHE A 18 -1.74 8.42 -7.63
CA PHE A 18 -0.70 7.42 -7.71
C PHE A 18 0.24 7.67 -8.90
N SER A 19 -0.31 7.95 -10.08
CA SER A 19 0.44 8.21 -11.32
C SER A 19 1.40 9.39 -11.19
N GLU A 20 1.05 10.38 -10.37
CA GLU A 20 1.91 11.51 -10.03
C GLU A 20 3.08 11.13 -9.10
N SER A 21 2.88 10.18 -8.17
CA SER A 21 3.91 9.78 -7.19
C SER A 21 5.03 8.91 -7.76
N MET A 22 4.75 8.16 -8.85
CA MET A 22 5.72 7.25 -9.49
C MET A 22 6.67 7.93 -10.47
N GLN A 23 6.47 9.20 -10.81
CA GLN A 23 7.24 9.87 -11.86
C GLN A 23 8.64 10.33 -11.43
N SER A 24 9.12 10.03 -10.21
CA SER A 24 10.42 10.52 -9.73
C SER A 24 11.57 9.50 -9.67
N ASN A 25 11.38 8.22 -10.01
CA ASN A 25 12.48 7.24 -9.98
C ASN A 25 12.84 6.73 -11.37
N GLN A 26 13.46 7.60 -12.16
CA GLN A 26 14.26 7.15 -13.29
C GLN A 26 15.69 6.88 -12.82
N HIS A 27 16.18 5.69 -13.18
CA HIS A 27 17.58 5.23 -13.22
C HIS A 27 18.07 4.32 -12.08
N SER A 28 17.85 3.01 -12.24
CA SER A 28 18.75 1.95 -11.75
C SER A 28 18.25 0.58 -12.22
N LYS A 29 19.18 -0.29 -12.68
CA LYS A 29 19.05 -1.74 -12.95
C LYS A 29 17.70 -2.37 -12.60
N ASP A 30 17.05 -3.04 -13.57
CA ASP A 30 15.80 -3.79 -13.40
C ASP A 30 15.84 -4.68 -12.16
N PHE A 31 15.26 -4.20 -11.07
CA PHE A 31 15.09 -4.96 -9.83
C PHE A 31 13.87 -5.86 -10.00
N SER A 32 14.05 -7.18 -9.91
CA SER A 32 12.93 -8.12 -9.94
C SER A 32 12.59 -8.62 -8.54
N ILE A 33 11.32 -8.51 -8.15
CA ILE A 33 10.85 -9.05 -6.85
C ILE A 33 11.06 -10.56 -6.74
N LEU A 34 11.11 -11.27 -7.87
CA LEU A 34 11.29 -12.72 -7.94
C LEU A 34 12.71 -13.17 -7.59
N GLU A 35 13.68 -12.25 -7.59
CA GLU A 35 15.07 -12.54 -7.21
C GLU A 35 15.24 -12.59 -5.68
N ILE A 36 14.28 -12.06 -4.93
CA ILE A 36 14.34 -12.02 -3.47
C ILE A 36 13.58 -13.21 -2.88
N PRO A 37 14.19 -13.95 -1.94
CA PRO A 37 13.47 -14.98 -1.21
C PRO A 37 12.22 -14.41 -0.51
N PRO A 38 11.04 -15.04 -0.62
CA PRO A 38 9.79 -14.47 -0.13
C PRO A 38 9.79 -14.18 1.38
N HIS A 39 10.52 -14.98 2.16
CA HIS A 39 10.65 -14.75 3.60
C HIS A 39 11.39 -13.43 3.93
N ILE A 40 12.33 -12.99 3.08
CA ILE A 40 13.04 -11.71 3.28
C ILE A 40 12.10 -10.53 3.01
N ILE A 41 11.25 -10.63 1.97
CA ILE A 41 10.21 -9.64 1.67
C ILE A 41 9.26 -9.54 2.86
N ALA A 42 8.77 -10.69 3.35
CA ALA A 42 7.87 -10.74 4.49
C ALA A 42 8.49 -10.10 5.75
N ILE A 43 9.76 -10.37 6.05
CA ILE A 43 10.48 -9.75 7.17
C ILE A 43 10.55 -8.24 7.01
N HIS A 44 10.94 -7.74 5.83
CA HIS A 44 11.06 -6.30 5.62
C HIS A 44 9.72 -5.58 5.70
N LEU A 45 8.67 -6.13 5.08
CA LEU A 45 7.31 -5.61 5.20
C LEU A 45 6.88 -5.58 6.67
N THR A 46 7.10 -6.68 7.40
CA THR A 46 6.77 -6.76 8.83
C THR A 46 7.53 -5.71 9.66
N VAL A 47 8.82 -5.48 9.38
CA VAL A 47 9.63 -4.47 10.09
C VAL A 47 9.12 -3.06 9.81
N ILE A 48 8.72 -2.75 8.57
CA ILE A 48 8.14 -1.45 8.23
C ILE A 48 6.78 -1.29 8.93
N ASP A 49 5.92 -2.30 8.83
CA ASP A 49 4.56 -2.26 9.37
C ASP A 49 4.57 -2.15 10.90
N ILE A 50 5.46 -2.86 11.60
CA ILE A 50 5.56 -2.75 13.06
C ILE A 50 6.02 -1.36 13.50
N GLN A 51 6.89 -0.70 12.74
CA GLN A 51 7.34 0.67 13.04
C GLN A 51 6.21 1.69 12.89
N LEU A 52 5.31 1.49 11.92
CA LEU A 52 4.11 2.33 11.75
C LEU A 52 3.07 2.01 12.83
N PHE A 53 2.82 0.74 13.09
CA PHE A 53 1.84 0.28 14.06
C PHE A 53 2.14 0.79 15.47
N LYS A 54 3.41 0.73 15.90
CA LYS A 54 3.86 1.21 17.21
C LYS A 54 3.62 2.71 17.45
N LYS A 55 3.41 3.51 16.40
CA LYS A 55 3.19 4.96 16.50
C LYS A 55 1.73 5.32 16.69
N ILE A 56 0.80 4.38 16.49
CA ILE A 56 -0.64 4.64 16.63
C ILE A 56 -0.96 4.93 18.10
N THR A 57 -1.57 6.07 18.36
CA THR A 57 -2.01 6.44 19.72
C THR A 57 -3.48 6.04 19.96
N PRO A 58 -3.91 5.84 21.21
CA PRO A 58 -5.30 5.53 21.53
C PRO A 58 -6.29 6.60 21.06
N GLU A 59 -5.88 7.87 21.07
CA GLU A 59 -6.71 9.00 20.67
C GLU A 59 -7.14 8.90 19.21
N GLU A 60 -6.24 8.45 18.33
CA GLU A 60 -6.54 8.22 16.92
C GLU A 60 -7.61 7.13 16.74
N LEU A 61 -7.69 6.19 17.69
CA LEU A 61 -8.65 5.08 17.67
C LEU A 61 -10.01 5.44 18.29
N MET A 62 -10.09 6.54 19.04
CA MET A 62 -11.35 6.95 19.66
C MET A 62 -12.34 7.48 18.62
N ALA A 63 -13.62 7.19 18.82
CA ALA A 63 -14.73 7.71 18.00
C ALA A 63 -14.54 7.53 16.47
N CYS A 64 -13.80 6.50 16.05
CA CYS A 64 -13.50 6.19 14.66
C CYS A 64 -12.91 7.38 13.88
N GLN A 65 -12.00 8.15 14.49
CA GLN A 65 -11.45 9.39 13.90
C GLN A 65 -10.84 9.20 12.52
N TRP A 66 -10.23 8.05 12.22
CA TRP A 66 -9.65 7.72 10.91
C TRP A 66 -10.68 7.66 9.76
N THR A 67 -11.97 7.64 10.06
CA THR A 67 -13.06 7.63 9.05
C THR A 67 -13.59 9.01 8.70
N LYS A 68 -13.19 10.05 9.45
CA LYS A 68 -13.70 11.43 9.29
C LYS A 68 -12.98 12.15 8.14
N PRO A 69 -13.56 13.23 7.58
CA PRO A 69 -12.91 14.02 6.52
C PRO A 69 -11.52 14.54 6.92
N ASN A 70 -11.36 14.98 8.18
CA ASN A 70 -10.10 15.50 8.72
C ASN A 70 -9.19 14.40 9.30
N LYS A 71 -9.28 13.15 8.80
CA LYS A 71 -8.51 12.00 9.30
C LYS A 71 -6.99 12.19 9.29
N LEU A 72 -6.45 13.01 8.39
CA LEU A 72 -5.00 13.25 8.31
C LEU A 72 -4.48 14.00 9.55
N ASN A 73 -5.32 14.84 10.15
CA ASN A 73 -4.97 15.58 11.36
C ASN A 73 -5.38 14.80 12.62
N LEU A 74 -6.52 14.11 12.58
CA LEU A 74 -7.08 13.40 13.74
C LEU A 74 -6.43 12.03 13.98
N ALA A 75 -6.09 11.31 12.90
CA ALA A 75 -5.54 9.96 12.95
C ALA A 75 -4.36 9.81 11.97
N PRO A 76 -3.26 10.56 12.19
CA PRO A 76 -2.14 10.61 11.26
C PRO A 76 -1.41 9.28 11.11
N ASN A 77 -1.22 8.50 12.19
CA ASN A 77 -0.49 7.23 12.13
C ASN A 77 -1.35 6.12 11.55
N ILE A 78 -2.65 6.09 11.87
CA ILE A 78 -3.60 5.18 11.19
C ILE A 78 -3.65 5.48 9.69
N SER A 79 -3.68 6.77 9.32
CA SER A 79 -3.66 7.19 7.91
C SER A 79 -2.37 6.76 7.20
N LYS A 80 -1.20 6.90 7.85
CA LYS A 80 0.10 6.43 7.32
C LYS A 80 0.15 4.92 7.15
N MET A 81 -0.31 4.16 8.14
CA MET A 81 -0.36 2.70 8.06
C MET A 81 -1.30 2.23 6.93
N THR A 82 -2.46 2.88 6.79
CA THR A 82 -3.40 2.61 5.69
C THR A 82 -2.77 2.93 4.33
N HIS A 83 -2.04 4.04 4.24
CA HIS A 83 -1.33 4.42 3.02
C HIS A 83 -0.26 3.39 2.65
N GLN A 84 0.54 2.94 3.62
CA GLN A 84 1.54 1.89 3.41
C GLN A 84 0.91 0.59 2.89
N PHE A 85 -0.20 0.17 3.50
CA PHE A 85 -0.97 -0.99 3.03
C PHE A 85 -1.42 -0.84 1.58
N ASN A 86 -2.01 0.31 1.24
CA ASN A 86 -2.48 0.57 -0.13
C ASN A 86 -1.32 0.60 -1.13
N ASN A 87 -0.16 1.14 -0.76
CA ASN A 87 1.03 1.15 -1.61
C ASN A 87 1.52 -0.26 -1.92
N ILE A 88 1.56 -1.15 -0.92
CA ILE A 88 1.94 -2.55 -1.11
C ILE A 88 0.93 -3.26 -2.01
N CYS A 89 -0.38 -3.08 -1.77
CA CYS A 89 -1.41 -3.64 -2.64
C CYS A 89 -1.25 -3.17 -4.09
N TYR A 90 -0.98 -1.87 -4.29
CA TYR A 90 -0.74 -1.33 -5.62
C TYR A 90 0.48 -1.98 -6.27
N PHE A 91 1.61 -2.02 -5.56
CA PHE A 91 2.84 -2.63 -6.07
C PHE A 91 2.59 -4.08 -6.54
N ILE A 92 1.87 -4.87 -5.75
CA ILE A 92 1.52 -6.25 -6.11
C ILE A 92 0.62 -6.29 -7.36
N ILE A 93 -0.38 -5.42 -7.44
CA ILE A 93 -1.28 -5.33 -8.60
C ILE A 93 -0.49 -4.98 -9.86
N ASP A 94 0.34 -3.95 -9.80
CA ASP A 94 1.17 -3.49 -10.91
C ASP A 94 2.17 -4.57 -11.35
N GLU A 95 2.85 -5.19 -10.38
CA GLU A 95 3.81 -6.26 -10.63
C GLU A 95 3.18 -7.47 -11.31
N ILE A 96 1.95 -7.85 -10.95
CA ILE A 96 1.22 -8.95 -11.62
C ILE A 96 0.74 -8.49 -13.01
N LEU A 97 0.10 -7.33 -13.11
CA LEU A 97 -0.54 -6.90 -14.37
C LEU A 97 0.47 -6.52 -15.45
N ASN A 98 1.67 -6.06 -15.09
CA ASN A 98 2.73 -5.72 -16.05
C ASN A 98 3.47 -6.93 -16.62
N ARG A 99 3.22 -8.16 -16.12
CA ARG A 99 3.79 -9.38 -16.72
C ARG A 99 2.99 -9.83 -17.94
N LYS A 100 3.68 -9.92 -19.08
CA LYS A 100 3.09 -10.19 -20.41
C LYS A 100 2.36 -11.53 -20.51
N THR A 101 2.92 -12.61 -19.95
CA THR A 101 2.36 -13.97 -20.11
C THR A 101 1.67 -14.45 -18.85
N ALA A 102 0.64 -15.30 -19.01
CA ALA A 102 -0.06 -15.91 -17.87
C ALA A 102 0.89 -16.73 -16.99
N LYS A 103 1.87 -17.41 -17.59
CA LYS A 103 2.91 -18.15 -16.89
C LYS A 103 3.82 -17.25 -16.06
N ALA A 104 4.20 -16.06 -16.58
CA ALA A 104 4.99 -15.12 -15.81
C ALA A 104 4.20 -14.52 -14.64
N ARG A 105 2.89 -14.26 -14.83
CA ARG A 105 2.00 -13.81 -13.75
C ARG A 105 1.85 -14.80 -12.61
N SER A 106 1.82 -16.11 -12.91
CA SER A 106 1.68 -17.14 -11.88
C SER A 106 2.93 -17.37 -11.04
N LEU A 107 4.06 -16.75 -11.38
CA LEU A 107 5.31 -16.85 -10.63
C LEU A 107 5.46 -15.74 -9.58
N VAL A 108 4.70 -14.66 -9.71
CA VAL A 108 4.57 -13.58 -8.73
C VAL A 108 3.61 -14.04 -7.64
#